data_AF-A0A1Y5F5F2-F1
#
_entry.id   AF-A0A1Y5F5F2-F1
#
_cell.length_a   1.000
_cell.length_b   1.000
_cell.length_c   1.000
_cell.angle_alpha   90.00
_cell.angle_beta   90.00
_cell.angle_gamma   90.00
#
_symmetry.space_group_name_H-M   'P 1'
#
loop_
_entity.id
_entity.type
_entity.pdbx_description
1 polymer ?
#
loop_
_entity_poly.entity_id
_entity_poly.type
_entity_poly.pdbx_seq_one_letter_code
_entity_poly.pdbx_strand_id
1 'polypeptide(L)'
;MKIIKSSKFHKWYKKIDLTQKIQADVRITRILVDSHFGVFKKIDDIYELKFKTGLRVYYSFDGLQLILLLNGGRKNTKRDQNNDIEQAKVIYEEYLNGKSI
;
A
#
# COMPACT_ATOMS: atom_id res chain seq x y z
N MET A 1 -14.69 5.46 6.12
CA MET A 1 -13.76 5.31 4.98
C MET A 1 -13.81 3.88 4.46
N LYS A 2 -13.97 3.68 3.15
CA LYS A 2 -13.98 2.35 2.51
C LYS A 2 -12.54 1.92 2.18
N ILE A 3 -12.26 0.63 2.26
CA ILE A 3 -10.96 0.08 1.83
C ILE A 3 -11.15 -0.72 0.55
N ILE A 4 -10.38 -0.38 -0.48
CA ILE A 4 -10.23 -1.19 -1.69
C ILE A 4 -8.85 -1.82 -1.67
N LYS A 5 -8.76 -3.11 -1.97
CA LYS A 5 -7.50 -3.85 -1.98
C LYS A 5 -7.33 -4.40 -3.37
N SER A 6 -6.21 -4.08 -4.01
CA SER A 6 -5.89 -4.73 -5.27
C SER A 6 -5.68 -6.24 -5.03
N SER A 7 -5.89 -7.01 -6.08
CA SER A 7 -5.54 -8.41 -6.17
C SER A 7 -4.06 -8.66 -5.86
N LYS A 8 -3.16 -7.73 -6.18
CA LYS A 8 -1.73 -7.84 -5.85
C LYS A 8 -1.47 -7.68 -4.35
N PHE A 9 -2.08 -6.67 -3.74
CA PHE A 9 -2.03 -6.48 -2.28
C PHE A 9 -2.62 -7.70 -1.56
N HIS A 10 -3.78 -8.18 -2.01
CA HIS A 10 -4.46 -9.34 -1.41
C HIS A 10 -3.61 -10.62 -1.49
N LYS A 11 -3.01 -10.89 -2.66
CA LYS A 11 -2.09 -12.03 -2.85
C LYS A 11 -0.88 -11.94 -1.94
N TRP A 12 -0.30 -10.75 -1.77
CA TRP A 12 0.79 -10.54 -0.83
C TRP A 12 0.35 -10.77 0.61
N TYR A 13 -0.77 -10.16 1.02
CA TYR A 13 -1.30 -10.26 2.37
C TYR A 13 -1.57 -11.72 2.77
N LYS A 14 -2.02 -12.57 1.85
CA LYS A 14 -2.18 -14.02 2.12
C LYS A 14 -0.86 -14.75 2.41
N LYS A 15 0.27 -14.30 1.83
CA LYS A 15 1.57 -14.98 1.86
C LYS A 15 2.46 -14.59 3.04
N ILE A 16 2.24 -13.44 3.64
CA ILE A 16 3.07 -12.94 4.75
C ILE A 16 2.75 -13.61 6.09
N ASP A 17 3.73 -13.59 6.98
CA ASP A 17 3.58 -14.09 8.35
C ASP A 17 2.62 -13.24 9.20
N LEU A 18 2.20 -13.79 10.34
CA LEU A 18 1.24 -13.15 11.24
C LEU A 18 1.75 -11.80 11.78
N THR A 19 3.06 -11.68 12.03
CA THR A 19 3.66 -10.45 12.56
C THR A 19 3.55 -9.31 11.55
N GLN A 20 3.84 -9.57 10.28
CA GLN A 20 3.69 -8.60 9.20
C GLN A 20 2.23 -8.23 8.96
N LYS A 21 1.31 -9.20 9.05
CA LYS A 21 -0.14 -8.93 8.95
C LYS A 21 -0.60 -7.96 10.03
N ILE A 22 -0.27 -8.27 11.30
CA ILE A 22 -0.60 -7.41 12.44
C ILE A 22 -0.03 -6.01 12.25
N GLN A 23 1.23 -5.87 11.81
CA GLN A 23 1.83 -4.55 11.56
C GLN A 23 1.06 -3.75 10.51
N ALA A 24 0.74 -4.38 9.37
CA ALA A 24 -0.03 -3.73 8.31
C ALA A 24 -1.42 -3.34 8.79
N ASP A 25 -2.14 -4.26 9.44
CA ASP A 25 -3.51 -4.05 9.92
C ASP A 25 -3.58 -2.96 10.98
N VAL A 26 -2.68 -2.97 11.97
CA VAL A 26 -2.62 -1.90 12.99
C VAL A 26 -2.39 -0.54 12.34
N ARG A 27 -1.50 -0.46 11.34
CA ARG A 27 -1.25 0.81 10.64
C ARG A 27 -2.47 1.24 9.82
N ILE A 28 -3.11 0.33 9.10
CA ILE A 28 -4.31 0.61 8.30
C ILE A 28 -5.45 1.09 9.23
N THR A 29 -5.67 0.42 10.36
CA THR A 29 -6.67 0.83 11.36
C THR A 29 -6.39 2.23 11.89
N ARG A 30 -5.14 2.55 12.24
CA ARG A 30 -4.79 3.90 12.74
C ARG A 30 -4.95 4.99 11.69
N ILE A 31 -4.73 4.68 10.41
CA ILE A 31 -5.04 5.59 9.30
C ILE A 31 -6.56 5.83 9.23
N LEU A 32 -7.36 4.79 9.41
CA LEU A 32 -8.82 4.88 9.31
C LEU A 32 -9.48 5.64 10.47
N VAL A 33 -8.96 5.47 11.68
CA VAL A 33 -9.56 6.03 12.90
C VAL A 33 -8.99 7.42 13.20
N ASP A 34 -7.67 7.57 13.13
CA ASP A 34 -6.98 8.75 13.65
C ASP A 34 -6.26 9.57 12.57
N SER A 35 -6.37 9.17 11.29
CA SER A 35 -5.53 9.71 10.20
C SER A 35 -4.03 9.62 10.52
N HIS A 36 -3.62 8.59 11.27
CA HIS A 36 -2.24 8.45 11.73
C HIS A 36 -1.42 7.53 10.79
N PHE A 37 -0.72 8.16 9.85
CA PHE A 37 0.05 7.49 8.81
C PHE A 37 1.45 7.03 9.25
N GLY A 38 2.00 7.58 10.33
CA GLY A 38 3.40 7.41 10.70
C GLY A 38 4.36 7.91 9.60
N VAL A 39 5.40 7.15 9.26
CA VAL A 39 6.35 7.54 8.20
C VAL A 39 5.79 7.14 6.83
N PHE A 40 5.60 8.13 5.96
CA PHE A 40 5.19 7.92 4.58
C PHE A 40 5.91 8.88 3.63
N LYS A 41 5.86 8.58 2.33
CA LYS A 41 6.33 9.45 1.26
C LYS A 41 5.24 9.57 0.21
N LYS A 42 4.90 10.79 -0.20
CA LYS A 42 4.07 11.05 -1.39
C LYS A 42 4.92 10.90 -2.66
N ILE A 43 4.38 10.23 -3.67
CA ILE A 43 5.00 9.97 -4.97
C ILE A 43 3.90 10.16 -6.02
N ASP A 44 3.84 11.35 -6.61
CA ASP A 44 2.75 11.76 -7.51
C ASP A 44 1.39 11.55 -6.84
N ASP A 45 0.53 10.70 -7.43
CA ASP A 45 -0.81 10.39 -6.93
C ASP A 45 -0.87 9.16 -6.02
N ILE A 46 0.28 8.57 -5.71
CA ILE A 46 0.37 7.44 -4.78
C ILE A 46 1.24 7.79 -3.58
N TYR A 47 1.18 6.93 -2.56
CA TYR A 47 1.88 7.09 -1.31
C TYR A 47 2.57 5.78 -0.93
N GLU A 48 3.75 5.92 -0.33
CA GLU A 48 4.55 4.82 0.19
C GLU A 48 4.57 4.90 1.73
N LEU A 49 3.89 3.98 2.41
CA LEU A 49 4.03 3.77 3.85
C LEU A 49 5.29 2.99 4.14
N LYS A 50 6.06 3.46 5.13
CA LYS A 50 7.30 2.83 5.58
C LYS A 50 7.17 2.32 7.01
N PHE A 51 7.52 1.05 7.19
CA PHE A 51 7.58 0.42 8.50
C PHE A 51 9.03 0.29 8.95
N LYS A 52 9.27 0.31 10.26
CA LYS A 52 10.61 0.17 10.84
C LYS A 52 11.29 -1.15 10.46
N THR A 53 10.49 -2.17 10.15
CA THR A 53 10.94 -3.50 9.71
C THR A 53 11.44 -3.54 8.26
N GLY A 54 11.40 -2.41 7.54
CA GLY A 54 11.69 -2.34 6.12
C GLY A 54 10.52 -2.77 5.23
N LEU A 55 9.40 -3.18 5.81
CA LEU A 55 8.16 -3.41 5.09
C LEU A 55 7.67 -2.08 4.47
N ARG A 56 7.10 -2.15 3.26
CA ARG A 56 6.44 -0.99 2.63
C ARG A 56 5.06 -1.34 2.10
N VAL A 57 4.14 -0.40 2.15
CA VAL A 57 2.81 -0.54 1.56
C VAL A 57 2.56 0.67 0.68
N TYR A 58 2.21 0.41 -0.58
CA TYR A 58 1.82 1.45 -1.53
C TYR A 58 0.31 1.59 -1.55
N TYR A 59 -0.16 2.82 -1.49
CA TYR A 59 -1.58 3.12 -1.40
C TYR A 59 -1.91 4.47 -2.05
N SER A 60 -3.18 4.72 -2.30
CA SER A 60 -3.70 6.03 -2.69
C SER A 60 -5.04 6.32 -2.01
N PHE A 61 -5.52 7.54 -2.21
CA PHE A 61 -6.84 7.99 -1.77
C PHE A 61 -7.67 8.41 -2.97
N ASP A 62 -8.96 8.07 -2.91
CA ASP A 62 -9.99 8.60 -3.80
C ASP A 62 -11.19 9.01 -2.95
N GLY A 63 -11.30 10.31 -2.67
CA GLY A 63 -12.24 10.85 -1.70
C GLY A 63 -12.12 10.17 -0.33
N LEU A 64 -13.17 9.46 0.08
CA LEU A 64 -13.22 8.70 1.35
C LEU A 64 -12.86 7.21 1.20
N GLN A 65 -12.10 6.88 0.15
CA GLN A 65 -11.64 5.51 -0.13
C GLN A 65 -10.13 5.41 0.01
N LEU A 66 -9.68 4.47 0.84
CA LEU A 66 -8.28 4.06 0.94
C LEU A 66 -8.04 2.89 -0.02
N ILE A 67 -7.14 3.08 -0.99
CA ILE A 67 -6.85 2.10 -2.04
C ILE A 67 -5.48 1.49 -1.76
N LEU A 68 -5.43 0.21 -1.39
CA LEU A 68 -4.20 -0.53 -1.12
C LEU A 68 -3.71 -1.20 -2.43
N LEU A 69 -2.58 -0.72 -2.95
CA LEU A 69 -2.10 -1.02 -4.31
C LEU A 69 -1.18 -2.25 -4.34
N LEU A 70 -0.09 -2.23 -3.57
CA LEU A 70 0.77 -3.40 -3.38
C LEU A 70 1.69 -3.20 -2.16
N ASN A 71 2.60 -4.16 -1.97
CA ASN A 71 3.63 -4.13 -0.97
C ASN A 71 5.01 -3.99 -1.61
N GLY A 72 5.90 -3.24 -0.96
CA GLY A 72 7.35 -3.34 -1.17
C GLY A 72 7.97 -4.35 -0.20
N GLY A 73 8.63 -5.36 -0.75
CA GLY A 73 9.12 -6.53 -0.04
C GLY A 73 10.44 -6.34 0.73
N ARG A 74 11.03 -7.47 1.12
CA ARG A 74 12.22 -7.56 2.01
C ARG A 74 13.50 -6.95 1.41
N LYS A 75 13.65 -6.97 0.08
CA LYS A 75 14.79 -6.37 -0.62
C LYS A 75 14.47 -4.89 -0.88
N ASN A 76 14.96 -4.04 0.01
CA ASN A 76 14.78 -2.59 -0.04
C ASN A 76 15.85 -1.91 -0.88
N THR A 77 16.12 -2.42 -2.08
CA THR A 77 17.03 -1.73 -3.00
C THR A 77 16.29 -0.58 -3.70
N LYS A 78 17.03 0.43 -4.15
CA LYS A 78 16.45 1.53 -4.95
C LYS A 78 15.79 1.01 -6.23
N ARG A 79 16.36 -0.03 -6.84
CA ARG A 79 15.81 -0.67 -8.05
C ARG A 79 14.48 -1.35 -7.76
N ASP A 80 14.40 -2.15 -6.70
CA ASP A 80 13.17 -2.85 -6.32
C ASP A 80 12.08 -1.85 -5.95
N GLN A 81 12.43 -0.81 -5.19
CA GLN A 81 11.50 0.27 -4.85
C GLN A 81 10.95 0.96 -6.11
N ASN A 82 11.79 1.30 -7.07
CA ASN A 82 11.34 1.93 -8.32
C ASN A 82 10.37 1.01 -9.08
N ASN A 83 10.67 -0.30 -9.14
CA ASN A 83 9.78 -1.27 -9.78
C ASN A 83 8.42 -1.38 -9.06
N ASP A 84 8.42 -1.34 -7.73
CA ASP A 84 7.18 -1.35 -6.94
C ASP A 84 6.36 -0.06 -7.16
N ILE A 85 7.03 1.10 -7.25
CA ILE A 85 6.39 2.40 -7.54
C ILE A 85 5.70 2.37 -8.91
N GLU A 86 6.41 1.93 -9.94
CA GLU A 86 5.84 1.88 -11.30
C GLU A 86 4.64 0.92 -11.36
N GLN A 87 4.73 -0.23 -10.69
CA GLN A 87 3.59 -1.14 -10.60
C GLN A 87 2.42 -0.56 -9.79
N ALA A 88 2.69 0.20 -8.73
CA ALA A 88 1.66 0.85 -7.93
C ALA A 88 0.91 1.89 -8.77
N LYS A 89 1.63 2.68 -9.57
CA LYS A 89 1.04 3.63 -10.51
C LYS A 89 0.14 2.94 -11.51
N VAL A 90 0.60 1.86 -12.14
CA VAL A 90 -0.21 1.08 -13.09
C VAL A 90 -1.50 0.58 -12.44
N ILE A 91 -1.43 -0.02 -11.24
CA ILE A 91 -2.63 -0.50 -10.53
C ILE A 91 -3.58 0.65 -10.20
N TYR A 92 -3.05 1.82 -9.83
CA TYR A 92 -3.89 2.97 -9.53
C TYR A 92 -4.56 3.55 -10.80
N GLU A 93 -3.83 3.64 -11.91
CA GLU A 93 -4.40 4.00 -13.21
C GLU A 93 -5.51 3.03 -13.64
N GLU A 94 -5.32 1.73 -13.43
CA GLU A 94 -6.38 0.75 -13.71
C GLU A 94 -7.64 1.00 -12.87
N TYR A 95 -7.47 1.35 -11.59
CA TYR A 95 -8.57 1.76 -10.71
C TYR A 95 -9.29 3.01 -11.23
N LEU A 96 -8.54 4.07 -11.59
CA LEU A 96 -9.10 5.31 -12.11
C LEU A 96 -9.89 5.10 -13.40
N ASN A 97 -9.46 4.16 -14.24
CA ASN A 97 -10.15 3.75 -15.45
C ASN A 97 -11.35 2.81 -15.19
N GLY A 98 -11.76 2.62 -13.93
CA GLY A 98 -12.92 1.83 -13.54
C GLY A 98 -12.72 0.31 -13.63
N LYS A 99 -11.48 -0.17 -13.77
CA LYS A 99 -11.20 -1.61 -13.77
C LYS A 99 -11.29 -2.18 -12.35
N SER A 100 -11.66 -3.45 -12.25
CA SER A 100 -11.50 -4.20 -11.01
C SER A 100 -10.01 -4.47 -10.78
N ILE A 101 -9.48 -4.00 -9.65
CA ILE A 101 -8.05 -4.10 -9.29
C ILE A 101 -7.74 -5.20 -8.28
#